data_AF-H2BZR5-F1
#
_entry.id   AF-H2BZR5-F1
#
_cell.length_a   1.000
_cell.length_b   1.000
_cell.length_c   1.000
_cell.angle_alpha   90.00
_cell.angle_beta   90.00
_cell.angle_gamma   90.00
#
_symmetry.space_group_name_H-M   'P 1'
#
loop_
_entity.id
_entity.type
_entity.pdbx_description
1 polymer ?
#
loop_
_entity_poly.entity_id
_entity_poly.type
_entity_poly.pdbx_seq_one_letter_code
_entity_poly.pdbx_strand_id
1 'polypeptide(L)'
;MKLVIQLLLWIVIIFLGYLVFNSVYDPIQFNKVKEKRYAKVIERLKDIRGAQLAHQQITGTFAKDFDKLVTFIDTAEFVLTQRRDSTILDEEYRKAFGVDRQKDIVIIDTLGYASVKDSLFKTGSYKKMMFVPVDGVDAKFEMSAGTVTKNDNKIPVFEAKVNKSIILHDQDKDLIMQEKQVVSVDGVNGAYIRVGSMEEVNTTGNWPTVYGSN
;
A
#
# COMPACT_ATOMS: atom_id res chain seq x y z
N MET A 1 49.44 -43.92 4.82
CA MET A 1 48.95 -43.17 3.64
C MET A 1 47.45 -43.35 3.40
N LYS A 2 46.93 -44.58 3.28
CA LYS A 2 45.47 -44.83 3.06
C LYS A 2 44.55 -44.22 4.13
N LEU A 3 44.94 -44.30 5.41
CA LEU A 3 44.12 -43.86 6.55
C LEU A 3 43.98 -42.32 6.64
N VAL A 4 45.03 -41.58 6.30
CA VAL A 4 45.03 -40.10 6.29
C VAL A 4 44.15 -39.57 5.16
N ILE A 5 44.23 -40.17 3.97
CA ILE A 5 43.39 -39.82 2.83
C ILE A 5 41.92 -40.11 3.14
N GLN A 6 41.63 -41.24 3.80
CA GLN A 6 40.27 -41.60 4.20
C GLN A 6 39.68 -40.63 5.23
N LEU A 7 40.47 -40.20 6.23
CA LEU A 7 40.05 -39.18 7.21
C LEU A 7 39.80 -37.82 6.55
N LEU A 8 40.66 -37.41 5.62
CA LEU A 8 40.49 -36.16 4.87
C LEU A 8 39.22 -36.23 4.01
N LEU A 9 38.96 -37.36 3.36
CA LEU A 9 37.74 -37.60 2.60
C LEU A 9 36.49 -37.51 3.48
N TRP A 10 36.52 -38.06 4.69
CA TRP A 10 35.42 -37.93 5.64
C TRP A 10 35.16 -36.47 6.04
N ILE A 11 36.20 -35.68 6.27
CA ILE A 11 36.06 -34.23 6.55
C ILE A 11 35.40 -33.52 5.36
N VAL A 12 35.83 -33.83 4.14
CA VAL A 12 35.23 -33.28 2.91
C VAL A 12 33.77 -33.69 2.77
N ILE A 13 33.41 -34.94 3.06
CA ILE A 13 32.02 -35.41 3.00
C ILE A 13 31.14 -34.68 4.01
N ILE A 14 31.61 -34.49 5.25
CA ILE A 14 30.88 -33.74 6.28
C ILE A 14 30.70 -32.28 5.85
N PHE A 15 31.75 -31.67 5.31
CA PHE A 15 31.71 -30.30 4.81
C PHE A 15 30.73 -30.12 3.64
N LEU A 16 30.75 -31.03 2.66
CA LEU A 16 29.80 -31.03 1.54
C LEU A 16 28.36 -31.28 2.03
N GLY A 17 28.17 -32.17 3.00
CA GLY A 17 26.87 -32.40 3.62
C GLY A 17 26.31 -31.15 4.30
N TYR A 18 27.18 -30.39 5.01
CA TYR A 18 26.81 -29.10 5.59
C TYR A 18 26.44 -28.07 4.53
N LEU A 19 27.20 -27.95 3.44
CA LEU A 19 26.89 -27.02 2.34
C LEU A 19 25.53 -27.33 1.69
N VAL A 20 25.21 -28.61 1.47
CA VAL A 20 23.91 -29.02 0.90
C VAL A 20 22.78 -28.66 1.86
N PHE A 21 22.95 -28.93 3.16
CA PHE A 21 21.95 -28.56 4.16
C PHE A 21 21.73 -27.04 4.20
N ASN A 22 22.81 -26.27 4.25
CA ASN A 22 22.75 -24.81 4.33
C ASN A 22 22.09 -24.20 3.08
N SER A 23 22.37 -24.76 1.90
CA SER A 23 21.76 -24.33 0.64
C SER A 23 20.23 -24.47 0.60
N VAL A 24 19.65 -25.41 1.35
CA VAL A 24 18.19 -25.57 1.46
C VAL A 24 17.63 -24.78 2.64
N TYR A 25 18.38 -24.70 3.74
CA TYR A 25 17.94 -24.03 4.97
C TYR A 25 17.88 -22.51 4.83
N ASP A 26 18.86 -21.89 4.16
CA ASP A 26 18.97 -20.43 4.02
C ASP A 26 17.76 -19.81 3.27
N PRO A 27 17.33 -20.34 2.11
CA PRO A 27 16.15 -19.81 1.42
C PRO A 27 14.86 -19.92 2.25
N ILE A 28 14.74 -20.96 3.09
CA ILE A 28 13.57 -21.16 3.96
C ILE A 28 13.52 -20.09 5.05
N GLN A 29 14.64 -19.82 5.70
CA GLN A 29 14.70 -18.76 6.72
C GLN A 29 14.49 -17.38 6.11
N PHE A 30 15.08 -17.13 4.95
CA PHE A 30 14.87 -15.91 4.18
C PHE A 30 13.39 -15.67 3.90
N ASN A 31 12.67 -16.68 3.41
CA ASN A 31 11.24 -16.56 3.12
C ASN A 31 10.40 -16.26 4.38
N LYS A 32 10.70 -16.88 5.52
CA LYS A 32 10.02 -16.59 6.79
C LYS A 32 10.22 -15.16 7.26
N VAL A 33 11.47 -14.68 7.20
CA VAL A 33 11.80 -13.29 7.58
C VAL A 33 11.14 -12.31 6.61
N LYS A 34 11.17 -12.62 5.32
CA LYS A 34 10.56 -11.86 4.24
C LYS A 34 9.06 -11.66 4.48
N GLU A 35 8.31 -12.74 4.63
CA GLU A 35 6.85 -12.69 4.83
C GLU A 35 6.49 -11.84 6.05
N LYS A 36 7.20 -12.04 7.18
CA LYS A 36 6.97 -11.29 8.42
C LYS A 36 7.22 -9.79 8.26
N ARG A 37 8.30 -9.41 7.56
CA ARG A 37 8.63 -7.99 7.35
C ARG A 37 7.75 -7.36 6.28
N TYR A 38 7.46 -8.07 5.20
CA TYR A 38 6.58 -7.60 4.14
C TYR A 38 5.17 -7.34 4.67
N ALA A 39 4.62 -8.20 5.53
CA ALA A 39 3.33 -7.97 6.16
C ALA A 39 3.27 -6.62 6.89
N LYS A 40 4.27 -6.31 7.73
CA LYS A 40 4.36 -5.03 8.44
C LYS A 40 4.49 -3.83 7.50
N VAL A 41 5.34 -3.94 6.47
CA VAL A 41 5.57 -2.88 5.49
C VAL A 41 4.30 -2.63 4.67
N ILE A 42 3.61 -3.68 4.25
CA ILE A 42 2.36 -3.61 3.49
C ILE A 42 1.25 -2.98 4.32
N GLU A 43 1.14 -3.30 5.61
CA GLU A 43 0.20 -2.63 6.53
C GLU A 43 0.44 -1.11 6.53
N ARG A 44 1.70 -0.66 6.61
CA ARG A 44 2.04 0.77 6.50
C ARG A 44 1.71 1.38 5.14
N LEU A 45 1.94 0.66 4.05
CA LEU A 45 1.56 1.13 2.72
C LEU A 45 0.03 1.21 2.56
N LYS A 46 -0.75 0.33 3.21
CA LYS A 46 -2.21 0.41 3.27
C LYS A 46 -2.66 1.65 4.05
N ASP A 47 -2.02 1.94 5.19
CA ASP A 47 -2.29 3.16 5.96
C ASP A 47 -2.04 4.42 5.11
N ILE A 48 -0.90 4.48 4.42
CA ILE A 48 -0.56 5.60 3.53
C ILE A 48 -1.58 5.72 2.40
N ARG A 49 -2.00 4.60 1.79
CA ARG A 49 -3.04 4.58 0.77
C ARG A 49 -4.36 5.14 1.30
N GLY A 50 -4.80 4.70 2.48
CA GLY A 50 -6.02 5.19 3.10
C GLY A 50 -5.99 6.71 3.33
N ALA A 51 -4.88 7.21 3.86
CA ALA A 51 -4.68 8.64 4.07
C ALA A 51 -4.69 9.44 2.75
N GLN A 52 -4.03 8.92 1.71
CA GLN A 52 -3.99 9.57 0.40
C GLN A 52 -5.37 9.60 -0.28
N LEU A 53 -6.13 8.51 -0.19
CA LEU A 53 -7.50 8.46 -0.73
C LEU A 53 -8.42 9.44 0.01
N ALA A 54 -8.31 9.55 1.34
CA ALA A 54 -9.06 10.54 2.09
C ALA A 54 -8.69 11.98 1.71
N HIS A 55 -7.40 12.25 1.51
CA HIS A 55 -6.94 13.54 1.02
C HIS A 55 -7.50 13.87 -0.37
N GLN A 56 -7.55 12.89 -1.26
CA GLN A 56 -8.18 13.05 -2.58
C GLN A 56 -9.69 13.30 -2.47
N GLN A 57 -10.39 12.61 -1.56
CA GLN A 57 -11.84 12.75 -1.41
C GLN A 57 -12.23 14.15 -0.89
N ILE A 58 -11.43 14.74 -0.01
CA ILE A 58 -11.73 16.04 0.61
C ILE A 58 -11.15 17.21 -0.19
N THR A 59 -9.89 17.10 -0.64
CA THR A 59 -9.15 18.20 -1.29
C THR A 59 -9.13 18.08 -2.82
N GLY A 60 -9.54 16.93 -3.39
CA GLY A 60 -9.53 16.67 -4.83
C GLY A 60 -8.16 16.34 -5.43
N THR A 61 -7.08 16.34 -4.64
CA THR A 61 -5.70 16.08 -5.06
C THR A 61 -5.00 15.12 -4.10
N PHE A 62 -3.85 14.57 -4.48
CA PHE A 62 -3.01 13.76 -3.58
C PHE A 62 -1.91 14.61 -2.93
N ALA A 63 -1.49 14.24 -1.71
CA ALA A 63 -0.44 14.93 -1.00
C ALA A 63 0.94 14.50 -1.52
N LYS A 64 1.80 15.48 -1.83
CA LYS A 64 3.19 15.24 -2.28
C LYS A 64 4.14 14.92 -1.13
N ASP A 65 3.90 15.52 0.03
CA ASP A 65 4.80 15.47 1.19
C ASP A 65 4.13 14.78 2.38
N PHE A 66 4.91 13.99 3.13
CA PHE A 66 4.41 13.32 4.33
C PHE A 66 3.97 14.30 5.41
N ASP A 67 4.67 15.42 5.59
CA ASP A 67 4.33 16.40 6.63
C ASP A 67 2.96 17.05 6.37
N LYS A 68 2.66 17.33 5.09
CA LYS A 68 1.34 17.84 4.67
C LYS A 68 0.26 16.78 4.85
N LEU A 69 0.57 15.52 4.54
CA LEU A 69 -0.36 14.41 4.75
C LEU A 69 -0.68 14.21 6.24
N VAL A 70 0.34 14.27 7.11
CA VAL A 70 0.15 14.18 8.57
C VAL A 70 -0.65 15.35 9.11
N THR A 71 -0.33 16.58 8.68
CA THR A 71 -1.09 17.77 9.08
C THR A 71 -2.54 17.67 8.64
N PHE A 72 -2.78 17.21 7.42
CA PHE A 72 -4.13 16.98 6.91
C PHE A 72 -4.89 15.97 7.77
N ILE A 73 -4.30 14.82 8.12
CA ILE A 73 -4.96 13.82 8.98
C ILE A 73 -5.32 14.42 10.35
N ASP A 74 -4.49 15.31 10.90
CA ASP A 74 -4.74 15.98 12.18
C ASP A 74 -5.88 17.01 12.10
N THR A 75 -6.07 17.69 10.96
CA THR A 75 -7.05 18.78 10.81
C THR A 75 -8.34 18.40 10.10
N ALA A 76 -8.33 17.36 9.26
CA ALA A 76 -9.41 17.09 8.33
C ALA A 76 -10.53 16.27 8.96
N GLU A 77 -11.75 16.61 8.54
CA GLU A 77 -12.98 15.92 8.92
C GLU A 77 -13.71 15.45 7.66
N PHE A 78 -14.23 14.23 7.69
CA PHE A 78 -15.16 13.71 6.69
C PHE A 78 -16.53 14.34 6.89
N VAL A 79 -17.10 14.86 5.81
CA VAL A 79 -18.50 15.26 5.77
C VAL A 79 -19.35 14.00 5.55
N LEU A 80 -20.15 13.63 6.54
CA LEU A 80 -21.07 12.50 6.43
C LEU A 80 -22.30 12.96 5.67
N THR A 81 -22.38 12.62 4.39
CA THR A 81 -23.52 12.96 3.54
C THR A 81 -24.48 11.78 3.41
N GLN A 82 -25.78 12.03 3.56
CA GLN A 82 -26.83 11.08 3.24
C GLN A 82 -27.50 11.48 1.94
N ARG A 83 -27.55 10.54 1.00
CA ARG A 83 -28.35 10.69 -0.21
C ARG A 83 -29.73 10.10 0.04
N ARG A 84 -30.77 10.92 -0.09
CA ARG A 84 -32.17 10.48 -0.08
C ARG A 84 -32.83 10.84 -1.40
N ASP A 85 -33.36 9.82 -2.07
CA ASP A 85 -34.19 10.03 -3.26
C ASP A 85 -35.60 10.40 -2.79
N SER A 86 -36.14 11.49 -3.35
CA SER A 86 -37.46 12.02 -3.02
C SER A 86 -38.19 12.40 -4.30
N THR A 87 -39.51 12.23 -4.32
CA THR A 87 -40.32 12.57 -5.49
C THR A 87 -41.15 13.81 -5.15
N ILE A 88 -40.95 14.88 -5.92
CA ILE A 88 -41.70 16.14 -5.77
C ILE A 88 -42.57 16.38 -6.99
N LEU A 89 -43.62 17.20 -6.83
CA LEU A 89 -44.45 17.63 -7.96
C LEU A 89 -43.67 18.65 -8.80
N ASP A 90 -43.64 18.45 -10.11
CA ASP A 90 -42.97 19.35 -11.05
C ASP A 90 -43.85 20.60 -11.30
N GLU A 91 -43.64 21.62 -10.46
CA GLU A 91 -44.42 22.87 -10.54
C GLU A 91 -44.21 23.64 -11.85
N GLU A 92 -43.02 23.54 -12.47
CA GLU A 92 -42.74 24.18 -13.75
C GLU A 92 -43.53 23.52 -14.88
N TYR A 93 -43.55 22.19 -14.90
CA TYR A 93 -44.34 21.42 -15.88
C TYR A 93 -45.84 21.64 -15.70
N ARG A 94 -46.32 21.69 -14.45
CA ARG A 94 -47.73 21.96 -14.13
C ARG A 94 -48.16 23.35 -14.60
N LYS A 95 -47.32 24.38 -14.43
CA LYS A 95 -47.59 25.75 -14.92
C LYS A 95 -47.59 25.84 -16.45
N ALA A 96 -46.75 25.06 -17.12
CA ALA A 96 -46.63 25.09 -18.59
C ALA A 96 -47.72 24.28 -19.31
N PHE A 97 -48.14 23.12 -18.77
CA PHE A 97 -49.00 22.16 -19.47
C PHE A 97 -50.30 21.83 -18.73
N GLY A 98 -50.49 22.29 -17.49
CA GLY A 98 -51.71 22.05 -16.71
C GLY A 98 -51.90 20.59 -16.24
N VAL A 99 -50.88 19.74 -16.40
CA VAL A 99 -50.92 18.32 -16.01
C VAL A 99 -49.94 18.09 -14.86
N ASP A 100 -50.39 17.36 -13.85
CA ASP A 100 -49.56 16.95 -12.72
C ASP A 100 -48.54 15.90 -13.16
N ARG A 101 -47.26 16.24 -13.01
CA ARG A 101 -46.14 15.34 -13.24
C ARG A 101 -45.27 15.29 -12.00
N GLN A 102 -44.85 14.08 -11.62
CA GLN A 102 -43.89 13.88 -10.55
C GLN A 102 -42.47 13.85 -11.12
N LYS A 103 -41.53 14.45 -10.38
CA LYS A 103 -40.11 14.50 -10.69
C LYS A 103 -39.32 13.95 -9.52
N ASP A 104 -38.43 13.01 -9.82
CA ASP A 104 -37.50 12.48 -8.85
C ASP A 104 -36.34 13.46 -8.66
N ILE A 105 -36.10 13.81 -7.40
CA ILE A 105 -34.99 14.66 -6.96
C ILE A 105 -34.10 13.88 -6.00
N VAL A 106 -32.82 14.19 -6.06
CA VAL A 106 -31.83 13.65 -5.13
C VAL A 106 -31.51 14.74 -4.14
N ILE A 107 -31.87 14.54 -2.87
CA ILE A 107 -31.51 15.44 -1.78
C ILE A 107 -30.28 14.86 -1.10
N ILE A 108 -29.22 15.65 -1.02
CA ILE A 108 -28.00 15.32 -0.29
C ILE A 108 -28.02 16.15 0.99
N ASP A 109 -28.19 15.47 2.13
CA ASP A 109 -28.19 16.11 3.45
C ASP A 109 -26.87 15.82 4.18
N THR A 110 -26.41 16.75 5.01
CA THR A 110 -25.16 16.61 5.77
C THR A 110 -25.48 16.21 7.21
N LEU A 111 -25.23 14.95 7.56
CA LEU A 111 -25.54 14.37 8.87
C LEU A 111 -24.54 14.81 9.96
N GLY A 112 -23.35 15.27 9.58
CA GLY A 112 -22.33 15.74 10.52
C GLY A 112 -20.91 15.58 10.00
N TYR A 113 -19.95 15.72 10.91
CA TYR A 113 -18.52 15.64 10.63
C TYR A 113 -17.89 14.51 11.43
N ALA A 114 -17.00 13.74 10.82
CA ALA A 114 -16.23 12.68 11.48
C ALA A 114 -14.74 12.87 11.22
N SER A 115 -13.92 12.91 12.26
CA SER A 115 -12.47 13.10 12.15
C SER A 115 -11.82 12.02 11.26
N VAL A 116 -11.01 12.44 10.28
CA VAL A 116 -10.28 11.52 9.40
C VAL A 116 -9.36 10.60 10.20
N LYS A 117 -8.74 11.17 11.24
CA LYS A 117 -7.89 10.46 12.21
C LYS A 117 -8.62 9.27 12.84
N ASP A 118 -9.81 9.46 13.39
CA ASP A 118 -10.52 8.42 14.14
C ASP A 118 -11.13 7.37 13.20
N SER A 119 -11.47 7.77 11.97
CA SER A 119 -12.01 6.87 10.95
C SER A 119 -10.94 5.96 10.33
N LEU A 120 -9.76 6.49 10.05
CA LEU A 120 -8.68 5.73 9.38
C LEU A 120 -7.70 5.07 10.37
N PHE A 121 -7.46 5.69 11.53
CA PHE A 121 -6.44 5.26 12.47
C PHE A 121 -7.03 4.99 13.85
N LYS A 122 -7.34 3.71 14.13
CA LYS A 122 -7.86 3.28 15.44
C LYS A 122 -6.88 3.57 16.60
N THR A 123 -5.57 3.58 16.35
CA THR A 123 -4.55 3.76 17.40
C THR A 123 -3.33 4.54 16.91
N GLY A 124 -3.38 5.87 16.88
CA GLY A 124 -2.22 6.80 16.96
C GLY A 124 -1.04 6.63 15.98
N SER A 125 -1.15 5.77 14.96
CA SER A 125 -0.03 5.23 14.19
C SER A 125 0.39 6.11 13.00
N TYR A 126 -0.43 7.11 12.65
CA TYR A 126 -0.26 7.95 11.47
C TYR A 126 1.04 8.76 11.47
N LYS A 127 1.54 9.22 12.62
CA LYS A 127 2.83 9.93 12.68
C LYS A 127 4.02 9.04 12.37
N LYS A 128 3.89 7.72 12.58
CA LYS A 128 4.94 6.73 12.33
C LYS A 128 4.82 6.07 10.96
N MET A 129 3.76 6.37 10.18
CA MET A 129 3.53 5.74 8.87
C MET A 129 4.61 6.10 7.84
N MET A 130 5.31 7.22 8.02
CA MET A 130 6.40 7.64 7.13
C MET A 130 7.64 6.74 7.25
N PHE A 131 7.80 6.03 8.36
CA PHE A 131 8.97 5.21 8.64
C PHE A 131 8.71 3.74 8.28
N VAL A 132 9.73 3.11 7.71
CA VAL A 132 9.70 1.69 7.38
C VAL A 132 9.79 0.89 8.69
N PRO A 133 8.84 -0.02 9.00
CA PRO A 133 8.77 -0.71 10.29
C PRO A 133 9.75 -1.90 10.36
N VAL A 134 11.05 -1.61 10.21
CA VAL A 134 12.14 -2.59 10.20
C VAL A 134 13.17 -2.19 11.26
N ASP A 135 13.45 -3.12 12.18
CA ASP A 135 14.41 -2.89 13.25
C ASP A 135 15.82 -2.68 12.67
N GLY A 136 16.52 -1.64 13.12
CA GLY A 136 17.90 -1.34 12.68
C GLY A 136 18.03 -0.42 11.45
N VAL A 137 16.91 0.02 10.86
CA VAL A 137 16.92 0.93 9.70
C VAL A 137 15.99 2.11 9.93
N ASP A 138 16.53 3.32 9.93
CA ASP A 138 15.75 4.57 9.91
C ASP A 138 15.49 5.03 8.47
N ALA A 139 14.76 4.21 7.72
CA ALA A 139 14.37 4.52 6.34
C ALA A 139 12.95 5.06 6.29
N LYS A 140 12.72 6.01 5.39
CA LYS A 140 11.40 6.55 5.08
C LYS A 140 10.87 5.97 3.78
N PHE A 141 9.55 5.89 3.66
CA PHE A 141 8.92 5.61 2.37
C PHE A 141 9.17 6.78 1.41
N GLU A 142 9.43 6.46 0.14
CA GLU A 142 9.45 7.47 -0.91
C GLU A 142 8.03 7.70 -1.38
N MET A 143 7.59 8.96 -1.44
CA MET A 143 6.24 9.31 -1.88
C MET A 143 6.31 10.39 -2.96
N SER A 144 5.43 10.29 -3.94
CA SER A 144 5.30 11.24 -5.03
C SER A 144 3.83 11.33 -5.43
N ALA A 145 3.40 12.54 -5.80
CA ALA A 145 2.04 12.78 -6.26
C ALA A 145 2.06 13.74 -7.46
N GLY A 146 1.14 13.50 -8.40
CA GLY A 146 1.06 14.23 -9.65
C GLY A 146 -0.32 14.09 -10.30
N THR A 147 -0.38 14.37 -11.59
CA THR A 147 -1.60 14.24 -12.40
C THR A 147 -1.24 13.60 -13.73
N VAL A 148 -1.99 12.58 -14.13
CA VAL A 148 -1.87 11.94 -15.44
C VAL A 148 -3.06 12.37 -16.30
N THR A 149 -2.80 12.72 -17.55
CA THR A 149 -3.85 13.04 -18.51
C THR A 149 -4.25 11.76 -19.25
N LYS A 150 -5.51 11.36 -19.12
CA LYS A 150 -6.07 10.22 -19.84
C LYS A 150 -7.39 10.64 -20.49
N ASN A 151 -7.49 10.51 -21.81
CA ASN A 151 -8.66 10.90 -22.59
C ASN A 151 -9.11 12.35 -22.28
N ASP A 152 -8.17 13.30 -22.35
CA ASP A 152 -8.35 14.74 -22.02
C ASP A 152 -8.76 15.08 -20.58
N ASN A 153 -8.95 14.08 -19.71
CA ASN A 153 -9.21 14.30 -18.29
C ASN A 153 -7.90 14.24 -17.48
N LYS A 154 -7.68 15.25 -16.63
CA LYS A 154 -6.57 15.27 -15.66
C LYS A 154 -6.99 14.49 -14.42
N ILE A 155 -6.35 13.35 -14.20
CA ILE A 155 -6.64 12.48 -13.07
C ILE A 155 -5.46 12.55 -12.10
N PRO A 156 -5.67 12.91 -10.83
CA PRO A 156 -4.61 12.91 -9.84
C PRO A 156 -4.13 11.47 -9.61
N VAL A 157 -2.82 11.31 -9.40
CA VAL A 157 -2.17 10.03 -9.11
C VAL A 157 -1.15 10.19 -8.00
N PHE A 158 -0.82 9.09 -7.33
CA PHE A 158 0.24 9.02 -6.35
C PHE A 158 0.98 7.70 -6.43
N GLU A 159 2.24 7.72 -6.00
CA GLU A 159 3.05 6.53 -5.78
C GLU A 159 3.71 6.67 -4.41
N ALA A 160 3.62 5.62 -3.60
CA ALA A 160 4.49 5.44 -2.44
C ALA A 160 5.24 4.11 -2.58
N LYS A 161 6.56 4.12 -2.39
CA LYS A 161 7.42 2.96 -2.61
C LYS A 161 8.53 2.84 -1.57
N VAL A 162 9.03 1.61 -1.44
CA VAL A 162 10.21 1.28 -0.62
C VAL A 162 11.02 0.19 -1.32
N ASN A 163 12.34 0.29 -1.26
CA ASN A 163 13.23 -0.70 -1.85
C ASN A 163 13.27 -1.99 -1.00
N LYS A 164 13.13 -3.15 -1.63
CA LYS A 164 13.20 -4.45 -0.95
C LYS A 164 14.52 -4.67 -0.21
N SER A 165 15.64 -4.13 -0.71
CA SER A 165 16.93 -4.26 -0.01
C SER A 165 17.00 -3.52 1.31
N ILE A 166 16.18 -2.49 1.52
CA ILE A 166 16.08 -1.79 2.80
C ILE A 166 15.35 -2.68 3.81
N ILE A 167 14.30 -3.37 3.36
CA ILE A 167 13.47 -4.24 4.19
C ILE A 167 14.25 -5.48 4.65
N LEU A 168 15.06 -6.04 3.76
CA LEU A 168 15.83 -7.26 3.96
C LEU A 168 17.33 -6.99 4.13
N HIS A 169 17.71 -5.83 4.68
CA HIS A 169 19.09 -5.35 4.73
C HIS A 169 20.09 -6.28 5.43
N ASP A 170 19.63 -7.14 6.34
CA ASP A 170 20.43 -8.09 7.12
C ASP A 170 20.47 -9.50 6.51
N GLN A 171 19.79 -9.71 5.38
CA GLN A 171 19.74 -10.99 4.68
C GLN A 171 20.84 -11.11 3.63
N ASP A 172 21.00 -12.33 3.11
CA ASP A 172 21.96 -12.62 2.06
C ASP A 172 21.71 -11.77 0.79
N LYS A 173 22.77 -11.16 0.26
CA LYS A 173 22.72 -10.25 -0.88
C LYS A 173 22.27 -10.94 -2.16
N ASP A 174 22.63 -12.20 -2.36
CA ASP A 174 22.26 -12.98 -3.53
C ASP A 174 20.77 -13.31 -3.50
N LEU A 175 20.25 -13.68 -2.33
CA LEU A 175 18.80 -13.89 -2.13
C LEU A 175 18.00 -12.59 -2.31
N ILE A 176 18.51 -11.44 -1.85
CA ILE A 176 17.89 -10.13 -2.10
C ILE A 176 17.88 -9.81 -3.60
N MET A 177 18.98 -10.07 -4.31
CA MET A 177 19.09 -9.81 -5.74
C MET A 177 18.12 -10.68 -6.55
N GLN A 178 18.01 -11.97 -6.21
CA GLN A 178 17.02 -12.87 -6.79
C GLN A 178 15.60 -12.34 -6.54
N GLU A 179 15.28 -11.97 -5.29
CA GLU A 179 13.97 -11.45 -4.90
C GLU A 179 13.60 -10.12 -5.60
N LYS A 180 14.59 -9.29 -5.96
CA LYS A 180 14.36 -8.07 -6.77
C LYS A 180 13.96 -8.37 -8.22
N GLN A 181 14.33 -9.55 -8.73
CA GLN A 181 14.04 -10.00 -10.10
C GLN A 181 12.80 -10.88 -10.17
N VAL A 182 12.19 -11.23 -9.04
CA VAL A 182 10.97 -12.05 -9.00
C VAL A 182 9.83 -11.33 -9.71
N VAL A 183 9.25 -12.03 -10.68
CA VAL A 183 7.97 -11.72 -11.33
C VAL A 183 7.06 -12.92 -11.09
N SER A 184 6.17 -12.81 -10.10
CA SER A 184 5.26 -13.89 -9.70
C SER A 184 3.89 -13.33 -9.36
N VAL A 185 2.85 -14.14 -9.56
CA VAL A 185 1.48 -13.80 -9.14
C VAL A 185 1.38 -13.81 -7.61
N ASP A 186 2.12 -14.71 -6.97
CA ASP A 186 2.12 -14.92 -5.51
C ASP A 186 3.22 -14.11 -4.79
N GLY A 187 3.93 -13.25 -5.52
CA GLY A 187 5.06 -12.47 -5.01
C GLY A 187 4.87 -10.97 -5.21
N VAL A 188 5.67 -10.17 -4.50
CA VAL A 188 5.74 -8.72 -4.75
C VAL A 188 6.61 -8.49 -5.97
N ASN A 189 6.09 -7.89 -7.03
CA ASN A 189 6.82 -7.79 -8.30
C ASN A 189 7.85 -6.64 -8.30
N GLY A 190 9.07 -6.96 -8.75
CA GLY A 190 10.16 -6.00 -8.96
C GLY A 190 10.96 -5.65 -7.70
N ALA A 191 11.81 -4.64 -7.81
CA ALA A 191 12.76 -4.26 -6.75
C ALA A 191 12.14 -3.44 -5.60
N TYR A 192 10.91 -2.96 -5.78
CA TYR A 192 10.23 -2.08 -4.84
C TYR A 192 8.90 -2.69 -4.41
N ILE A 193 8.52 -2.49 -3.15
CA ILE A 193 7.12 -2.64 -2.72
C ILE A 193 6.49 -1.26 -2.88
N ARG A 194 5.44 -1.16 -3.69
CA ARG A 194 4.81 0.10 -4.04
C ARG A 194 3.30 0.03 -3.96
N VAL A 195 2.70 1.16 -3.66
CA VAL A 195 1.26 1.41 -3.75
C VAL A 195 1.01 2.60 -4.65
N GLY A 196 0.09 2.41 -5.59
CA GLY A 196 -0.20 3.37 -6.62
C GLY A 196 0.78 3.34 -7.80
N SER A 197 0.61 4.29 -8.72
CA SER A 197 1.42 4.47 -9.91
C SER A 197 1.42 5.94 -10.32
N MET A 198 2.56 6.46 -10.75
CA MET A 198 2.66 7.80 -11.34
C MET A 198 2.32 7.82 -12.84
N GLU A 199 2.34 6.66 -13.50
CA GLU A 199 2.13 6.54 -14.94
C GLU A 199 0.68 6.16 -15.27
N GLU A 200 0.06 5.37 -14.40
CA GLU A 200 -1.29 4.84 -14.59
C GLU A 200 -2.21 5.30 -13.47
N VAL A 201 -3.51 5.42 -13.78
CA VAL A 201 -4.54 5.66 -12.78
C VAL A 201 -4.79 4.35 -12.01
N ASN A 202 -3.89 4.04 -11.09
CA ASN A 202 -3.96 2.88 -10.23
C ASN A 202 -3.57 3.30 -8.81
N THR A 203 -4.38 2.90 -7.83
CA THR A 203 -4.12 3.13 -6.40
C THR A 203 -3.80 1.83 -5.66
N THR A 204 -3.67 0.72 -6.40
CA THR A 204 -3.46 -0.63 -5.86
C THR A 204 -1.99 -0.88 -5.56
N GLY A 205 -1.72 -1.77 -4.61
CA GLY A 205 -0.39 -2.27 -4.30
C GLY A 205 0.12 -3.29 -5.31
N ASN A 206 1.44 -3.44 -5.42
CA ASN A 206 2.08 -4.47 -6.26
C ASN A 206 2.30 -5.81 -5.53
N TRP A 207 1.50 -6.09 -4.49
CA TRP A 207 1.59 -7.30 -3.66
C TRP A 207 0.33 -8.16 -3.80
N PRO A 208 0.44 -9.49 -3.60
CA PRO A 208 -0.69 -10.41 -3.71
C PRO A 208 -1.69 -10.25 -2.57
N THR A 209 -2.91 -10.74 -2.79
CA THR A 209 -4.03 -10.68 -1.83
C THR A 209 -3.77 -11.45 -0.53
N VAL A 210 -2.79 -12.36 -0.50
CA VAL A 210 -2.37 -13.07 0.72
C VAL A 210 -1.84 -12.14 1.82
N TYR A 211 -1.27 -10.99 1.46
CA TYR A 211 -0.92 -9.92 2.41
C TYR A 211 -2.08 -8.91 2.61
N GLY A 212 -3.18 -9.13 1.88
CA GLY A 212 -4.29 -8.21 1.66
C GLY A 212 -5.53 -8.48 2.49
N SER A 213 -5.81 -9.73 2.84
CA SER A 213 -7.05 -10.12 3.51
C SER A 213 -7.03 -9.85 5.01
N ASN A 214 -7.65 -8.75 5.41
CA ASN A 214 -8.47 -8.58 6.61
C ASN A 214 -9.28 -7.30 6.48
#